data_AF-A0A433KCW7-F1
#
_entry.id   AF-A0A433KCW7-F1
#
_cell.length_a   1.000
_cell.length_b   1.000
_cell.length_c   1.000
_cell.angle_alpha   90.00
_cell.angle_beta   90.00
_cell.angle_gamma   90.00
#
_symmetry.space_group_name_H-M   'P 1'
#
loop_
_entity.id
_entity.type
_entity.pdbx_description
1 polymer ?
#
loop_
_entity_poly.entity_id
_entity_poly.type
_entity_poly.pdbx_seq_one_letter_code
_entity_poly.pdbx_strand_id
1 'polypeptide(L)'
;MIFQMLRAAIEGVSENNIGRARTINKILSMIIAEERLGNCSLEDKELIFDGVKFLVLLNENESDEFTRTNALQMLSKLSLEFQNYSLINSIILKLKFSHNHSLIVKEDSVDGHIMNHLKIWFPKKGTHPLGGIVNELRLIRQSRLYLKRNEHITLLTNFNTKDDENYVHSFCKKHGICFVTPSDIQIELKNQGWEDKAVQLKLFDIAMAELTHPAGHPVIASDIFRLLSPVLKLGAYSDIDRLVKHIDTSISPNELPALVLNFQFEITGLSMLTVKSLNTDFMWAKNTEHPLLVKHRRNIYSNYCSPSFIYNINMNYKVTQFGEPLDFDQAAIDQYKQFCLEYSFTNSPESILKFREELRERFPQQIEAYFYYYVMSLTGPMSLAGTLFYNPSISQASLDEISKYRVSEIPIQLVNEDSNKSSDLSWLNVGVTKLMNEEKRIIESARIIQRFWRNAETRLPAAEVDSEQFRFCNII
;
A
#
# COMPACT_ATOMS: atom_id res chain seq x y z
N MET A 1 21.05 27.86 37.68
CA MET A 1 21.26 26.55 38.34
C MET A 1 20.46 25.42 37.67
N ILE A 2 19.12 25.42 37.67
CA ILE A 2 18.31 24.34 37.07
C ILE A 2 18.64 24.11 35.58
N PHE A 3 18.76 25.17 34.77
CA PHE A 3 19.17 25.04 33.36
C PHE A 3 20.60 24.51 33.18
N GLN A 4 21.53 24.87 34.05
CA GLN A 4 22.89 24.31 34.03
C GLN A 4 22.88 22.81 34.37
N MET A 5 21.99 22.37 35.26
CA MET A 5 21.78 20.95 35.55
C MET A 5 21.19 20.22 34.34
N LEU A 6 20.22 20.82 33.64
CA LEU A 6 19.66 20.26 32.42
C LEU A 6 20.73 20.11 31.34
N ARG A 7 21.53 21.15 31.13
CA ARG A 7 22.67 21.13 30.19
C ARG A 7 23.66 20.05 30.54
N ALA A 8 24.11 19.98 31.78
CA ALA A 8 25.02 18.92 32.24
C ALA A 8 24.41 17.52 32.07
N ALA A 9 23.09 17.37 32.24
CA ALA A 9 22.41 16.10 32.01
C ALA A 9 22.27 15.76 30.51
N ILE A 10 22.19 16.73 29.61
CA ILE A 10 22.16 16.54 28.14
C ILE A 10 23.58 16.39 27.55
N GLU A 11 24.60 16.98 28.16
CA GLU A 11 25.98 16.91 27.67
C GLU A 11 26.78 15.78 28.35
N GLY A 12 26.28 15.25 29.47
CA GLY A 12 26.97 14.26 30.28
C GLY A 12 27.26 12.96 29.53
N VAL A 13 28.54 12.58 29.53
CA VAL A 13 29.05 11.29 29.06
C VAL A 13 28.90 10.27 30.19
N SER A 14 27.69 9.73 30.40
CA SER A 14 27.50 8.58 31.30
C SER A 14 27.16 7.32 30.50
N GLU A 15 27.61 6.16 30.99
CA GLU A 15 27.45 4.87 30.30
C GLU A 15 26.00 4.32 30.34
N ASN A 16 25.06 5.00 31.00
CA ASN A 16 23.68 4.52 31.15
C ASN A 16 22.63 5.59 30.77
N ASN A 17 22.08 5.41 29.57
CA ASN A 17 21.04 6.25 28.97
C ASN A 17 19.76 6.36 29.82
N ILE A 18 19.38 5.31 30.57
CA ILE A 18 18.19 5.31 31.44
C ILE A 18 18.36 6.27 32.63
N GLY A 19 19.52 6.20 33.30
CA GLY A 19 19.81 7.07 34.44
C GLY A 19 19.82 8.55 34.05
N ARG A 20 20.34 8.82 32.85
CA ARG A 20 20.35 10.15 32.24
C ARG A 20 18.94 10.63 31.89
N ALA A 21 18.10 9.78 31.29
CA ALA A 21 16.70 10.09 31.01
C ALA A 21 15.91 10.42 32.28
N ARG A 22 16.04 9.63 33.35
CA ARG A 22 15.36 9.92 34.64
C ARG A 22 15.78 11.27 35.22
N THR A 23 17.06 11.61 35.09
CA THR A 23 17.60 12.89 35.57
C THR A 23 17.04 14.06 34.75
N ILE A 24 17.04 13.95 33.42
CA ILE A 24 16.46 14.95 32.53
C ILE A 24 14.96 15.11 32.79
N ASN A 25 14.21 14.02 32.90
CA ASN A 25 12.77 14.05 33.18
C ASN A 25 12.49 14.78 34.51
N LYS A 26 13.24 14.46 35.57
CA LYS A 26 13.09 15.13 36.87
C LYS A 26 13.38 16.63 36.78
N ILE A 27 14.44 17.03 36.07
CA ILE A 27 14.80 18.45 35.91
C ILE A 27 13.73 19.19 35.11
N LEU A 28 13.25 18.61 34.01
CA LEU A 28 12.18 19.22 33.21
C LEU A 28 10.87 19.34 34.02
N SER A 29 10.54 18.36 34.88
CA SER A 29 9.36 18.44 35.74
C SER A 29 9.47 19.60 36.73
N MET A 30 10.67 19.87 37.25
CA MET A 30 10.92 21.02 38.12
C MET A 30 10.75 22.35 37.36
N ILE A 31 11.28 22.45 36.13
CA ILE A 31 11.14 23.65 35.28
C ILE A 31 9.67 23.98 35.04
N ILE A 32 8.85 22.96 34.77
CA ILE A 32 7.41 23.12 34.50
C ILE A 32 6.64 23.46 35.78
N ALA A 33 6.97 22.81 36.90
CA ALA A 33 6.30 23.06 38.17
C ALA A 33 6.52 24.49 38.70
N GLU A 34 7.64 25.12 38.35
CA GLU A 34 7.92 26.51 38.74
C GLU A 34 7.22 27.55 37.84
N GLU A 35 6.44 27.15 36.82
CA GLU A 35 5.74 28.04 35.86
C GLU A 35 6.68 29.11 35.22
N ARG A 36 7.98 28.81 35.11
CA ARG A 36 8.99 29.78 34.66
C ARG A 36 9.14 29.90 33.15
N LEU A 37 8.44 29.07 32.39
CA LEU A 37 8.60 28.91 30.94
C LEU A 37 8.36 30.22 30.16
N GLY A 38 7.39 31.03 30.58
CA GLY A 38 7.10 32.34 29.97
C GLY A 38 8.28 33.34 30.03
N ASN A 39 9.11 33.27 31.06
CA ASN A 39 10.21 34.23 31.32
C ASN A 39 11.61 33.69 30.98
N CYS A 40 11.71 32.49 30.39
CA CYS A 40 12.98 31.91 29.99
C CYS A 40 13.58 32.62 28.78
N SER A 41 14.92 32.72 28.77
CA SER A 41 15.68 33.17 27.60
C SER A 41 15.50 32.20 26.42
N LEU A 42 15.79 32.63 25.19
CA LEU A 42 15.70 31.75 24.02
C LEU A 42 16.65 30.54 24.13
N GLU A 43 17.82 30.73 24.74
CA GLU A 43 18.81 29.67 24.96
C GLU A 43 18.32 28.62 25.97
N ASP A 44 17.68 29.05 27.06
CA ASP A 44 17.07 28.14 28.04
C ASP A 44 15.92 27.33 27.43
N LYS A 45 15.18 27.98 26.53
CA LYS A 45 14.07 27.40 25.77
C LYS A 45 14.52 26.33 24.79
N GLU A 46 15.61 26.56 24.06
CA GLU A 46 16.26 25.56 23.20
C GLU A 46 16.80 24.40 24.03
N LEU A 47 17.38 24.69 25.21
CA LEU A 47 17.88 23.65 26.10
C LEU A 47 16.78 22.75 26.67
N ILE A 48 15.62 23.32 27.03
CA ILE A 48 14.41 22.55 27.39
C ILE A 48 14.02 21.63 26.24
N PHE A 49 14.02 22.16 25.02
CA PHE A 49 13.64 21.43 23.82
C PHE A 49 14.60 20.26 23.54
N ASP A 50 15.91 20.46 23.68
CA ASP A 50 16.90 19.39 23.55
C ASP A 50 16.75 18.32 24.63
N GLY A 51 16.41 18.71 25.86
CA GLY A 51 16.10 17.78 26.95
C GLY A 51 14.90 16.91 26.64
N VAL A 52 13.82 17.52 26.14
CA VAL A 52 12.62 16.79 25.71
C VAL A 52 12.94 15.88 24.53
N LYS A 53 13.63 16.37 23.50
CA LYS A 53 14.06 15.57 22.34
C LYS A 53 14.90 14.37 22.77
N PHE A 54 15.77 14.54 23.76
CA PHE A 54 16.54 13.42 24.32
C PHE A 54 15.64 12.36 24.96
N LEU A 55 14.68 12.74 25.81
CA LEU A 55 13.72 11.80 26.41
C LEU A 55 12.89 11.05 25.36
N VAL A 56 12.59 11.72 24.25
CA VAL A 56 11.83 11.17 23.13
C VAL A 56 12.64 10.11 22.38
N LEU A 57 13.87 10.45 21.98
CA LEU A 57 14.75 9.56 21.21
C LEU A 57 15.20 8.33 22.01
N LEU A 58 15.27 8.44 23.34
CA LEU A 58 15.64 7.34 24.22
C LEU A 58 14.50 6.34 24.42
N ASN A 59 13.26 6.81 24.46
CA ASN A 59 12.07 5.97 24.55
C ASN A 59 11.72 5.22 23.25
N GLU A 60 12.26 5.63 22.09
CA GLU A 60 12.11 4.86 20.85
C GLU A 60 12.86 3.52 20.88
N ASN A 61 13.85 3.37 21.77
CA ASN A 61 14.69 2.17 21.88
C ASN A 61 14.43 1.34 23.15
N GLU A 62 13.79 1.90 24.18
CA GLU A 62 13.57 1.21 25.46
C GLU A 62 12.17 1.50 26.07
N SER A 63 11.54 0.47 26.63
CA SER A 63 10.11 0.40 27.00
C SER A 63 9.76 1.07 28.36
N ASP A 64 10.12 2.34 28.59
CA ASP A 64 9.74 3.08 29.82
C ASP A 64 8.54 4.04 29.57
N GLU A 65 7.33 3.48 29.63
CA GLU A 65 6.06 4.17 29.38
C GLU A 65 5.82 5.38 30.29
N PHE A 66 6.36 5.38 31.51
CA PHE A 66 6.22 6.47 32.47
C PHE A 66 7.01 7.72 32.03
N THR A 67 8.24 7.53 31.56
CA THR A 67 9.09 8.62 31.07
C THR A 67 8.51 9.22 29.79
N ARG A 68 7.90 8.39 28.92
CA ARG A 68 7.21 8.82 27.70
C ARG A 68 5.97 9.68 27.99
N THR A 69 5.10 9.22 28.88
CA THR A 69 3.85 9.92 29.22
C THR A 69 4.15 11.32 29.78
N ASN A 70 5.18 11.42 30.61
CA ASN A 70 5.64 12.70 31.12
C ASN A 70 6.16 13.59 29.97
N ALA A 71 7.04 13.09 29.10
CA ALA A 71 7.56 13.86 27.96
C ALA A 71 6.45 14.41 27.04
N LEU A 72 5.39 13.63 26.78
CA LEU A 72 4.23 14.06 26.00
C LEU A 72 3.41 15.16 26.69
N GLN A 73 3.16 15.03 27.99
CA GLN A 73 2.48 16.06 28.78
C GLN A 73 3.30 17.37 28.82
N MET A 74 4.63 17.25 28.92
CA MET A 74 5.54 18.39 28.86
C MET A 74 5.45 19.10 27.51
N LEU A 75 5.48 18.36 26.40
CA LEU A 75 5.35 18.93 25.06
C LEU A 75 4.00 19.62 24.84
N SER A 76 2.92 19.04 25.35
CA SER A 76 1.60 19.69 25.30
C SER A 76 1.63 21.03 26.03
N LYS A 77 2.25 21.13 27.22
CA LYS A 77 2.39 22.40 27.94
C LYS A 77 3.30 23.39 27.21
N LEU A 78 4.43 22.92 26.69
CA LEU A 78 5.35 23.75 25.89
C LEU A 78 4.66 24.27 24.61
N SER A 79 3.78 23.49 23.98
CA SER A 79 3.04 23.95 22.78
C SER A 79 2.10 25.12 23.05
N LEU A 80 1.54 25.20 24.26
CA LEU A 80 0.63 26.26 24.66
C LEU A 80 1.37 27.56 24.99
N GLU A 81 2.57 27.46 25.57
CA GLU A 81 3.33 28.63 26.00
C GLU A 81 4.25 29.21 24.92
N PHE A 82 4.71 28.38 24.00
CA PHE A 82 5.62 28.80 22.96
C PHE A 82 4.79 29.06 21.70
N GLN A 83 4.61 30.32 21.33
CA GLN A 83 3.97 30.73 20.08
C GLN A 83 4.66 30.17 18.80
N ASN A 84 5.72 29.38 18.95
CA ASN A 84 6.40 28.62 17.91
C ASN A 84 5.66 27.28 17.64
N TYR A 85 4.40 27.40 17.21
CA TYR A 85 3.48 26.30 16.96
C TYR A 85 4.02 25.27 15.95
N SER A 86 4.81 25.65 14.95
CA SER A 86 5.19 24.74 13.86
C SER A 86 6.19 23.65 14.29
N LEU A 87 7.20 24.00 15.09
CA LEU A 87 8.23 23.06 15.52
C LEU A 87 7.75 22.15 16.64
N ILE A 88 6.96 22.67 17.59
CA ILE A 88 6.39 21.85 18.67
C ILE A 88 5.28 20.95 18.11
N ASN A 89 4.46 21.44 17.17
CA ASN A 89 3.55 20.56 16.45
C ASN A 89 4.32 19.52 15.62
N SER A 90 5.46 19.84 15.01
CA SER A 90 6.25 18.85 14.27
C SER A 90 6.86 17.77 15.18
N ILE A 91 7.23 18.09 16.43
CA ILE A 91 7.67 17.11 17.43
C ILE A 91 6.50 16.32 18.02
N ILE A 92 5.39 16.96 18.38
CA ILE A 92 4.16 16.27 18.82
C ILE A 92 3.67 15.33 17.72
N LEU A 93 3.74 15.77 16.47
CA LEU A 93 3.49 14.93 15.30
C LEU A 93 4.50 13.78 15.25
N LYS A 94 5.83 14.03 15.27
CA LYS A 94 6.85 12.96 15.30
C LYS A 94 6.64 11.93 16.41
N LEU A 95 6.16 12.35 17.58
CA LEU A 95 5.89 11.50 18.74
C LEU A 95 4.57 10.75 18.70
N LYS A 96 3.53 11.34 18.09
CA LYS A 96 2.35 10.61 17.64
C LYS A 96 2.68 9.68 16.46
N PHE A 97 3.90 9.70 15.94
CA PHE A 97 4.30 8.92 14.77
C PHE A 97 5.41 7.90 15.08
N SER A 98 5.94 7.83 16.31
CA SER A 98 6.86 6.78 16.76
C SER A 98 6.17 5.67 17.54
N HIS A 99 5.58 4.79 16.73
CA HIS A 99 5.27 3.37 16.92
C HIS A 99 3.90 2.91 17.45
N ASN A 100 3.29 2.19 16.50
CA ASN A 100 2.30 1.14 16.54
C ASN A 100 0.86 1.57 16.73
N HIS A 101 -0.05 1.25 15.80
CA HIS A 101 -1.32 0.48 15.95
C HIS A 101 -2.11 0.31 14.64
N SER A 102 -2.11 -0.87 14.03
CA SER A 102 -2.88 -1.38 12.87
C SER A 102 -4.33 -0.90 12.72
N LEU A 103 -4.93 -1.12 11.54
CA LEU A 103 -6.37 -0.92 11.29
C LEU A 103 -7.18 -2.04 11.93
N ILE A 104 -8.25 -1.65 12.62
CA ILE A 104 -8.81 -2.45 13.66
C ILE A 104 -10.31 -2.16 13.83
N VAL A 105 -11.11 -3.22 13.88
CA VAL A 105 -12.58 -3.18 14.05
C VAL A 105 -12.98 -4.18 15.14
N LYS A 106 -13.74 -3.74 16.13
CA LYS A 106 -14.41 -4.62 17.11
C LYS A 106 -15.82 -4.98 16.65
N GLU A 107 -16.15 -6.27 16.76
CA GLU A 107 -17.51 -6.78 16.80
C GLU A 107 -18.16 -6.33 18.10
N ASP A 108 -19.03 -5.32 18.02
CA ASP A 108 -20.13 -5.14 18.98
C ASP A 108 -21.22 -4.33 18.28
N SER A 109 -21.95 -4.97 17.36
CA SER A 109 -23.37 -4.68 17.10
C SER A 109 -23.89 -5.60 16.01
N VAL A 110 -25.07 -6.16 16.28
CA VAL A 110 -25.83 -7.08 15.43
C VAL A 110 -26.35 -6.41 14.14
N ASP A 111 -25.93 -5.17 13.82
CA ASP A 111 -26.19 -4.46 12.56
C ASP A 111 -24.90 -3.83 11.96
N GLY A 112 -23.72 -4.36 12.31
CA GLY A 112 -22.42 -3.85 11.89
C GLY A 112 -22.10 -4.10 10.41
N HIS A 113 -21.71 -3.05 9.68
CA HIS A 113 -21.27 -3.15 8.29
C HIS A 113 -20.13 -4.16 8.12
N ILE A 114 -20.46 -5.32 7.56
CA ILE A 114 -19.50 -6.35 7.15
C ILE A 114 -18.58 -5.76 6.09
N MET A 115 -17.27 -5.79 6.33
CA MET A 115 -16.28 -5.36 5.35
C MET A 115 -16.18 -6.41 4.23
N ASN A 116 -16.49 -6.00 3.00
CA ASN A 116 -16.18 -6.82 1.82
C ASN A 116 -14.75 -6.50 1.35
N HIS A 117 -14.00 -7.52 0.98
CA HIS A 117 -12.61 -7.41 0.52
C HIS A 117 -12.58 -7.61 -0.99
N LEU A 118 -12.16 -6.58 -1.73
CA LEU A 118 -12.01 -6.66 -3.18
C LEU A 118 -10.59 -7.12 -3.54
N LYS A 119 -10.51 -8.17 -4.35
CA LYS A 119 -9.29 -8.63 -5.03
C LYS A 119 -9.48 -8.48 -6.54
N ILE A 120 -8.43 -8.06 -7.24
CA ILE A 120 -8.44 -7.97 -8.70
C ILE A 120 -7.36 -8.90 -9.23
N TRP A 121 -7.72 -9.77 -10.17
CA TRP A 121 -6.75 -10.59 -10.89
C TRP A 121 -7.18 -10.74 -12.34
N PHE A 122 -6.36 -10.24 -13.26
CA PHE A 122 -6.59 -10.37 -14.69
C PHE A 122 -5.52 -11.28 -15.30
N PRO A 123 -5.85 -12.52 -15.69
CA PRO A 123 -4.87 -13.45 -16.23
C PRO A 123 -4.39 -13.00 -17.61
N LYS A 124 -3.08 -13.08 -17.85
CA LYS A 124 -2.54 -12.92 -19.20
C LYS A 124 -3.03 -14.08 -20.08
N LYS A 125 -3.28 -13.82 -21.36
CA LYS A 125 -3.71 -14.85 -22.31
C LYS A 125 -2.75 -16.05 -22.29
N GLY A 126 -3.31 -17.25 -22.17
CA GLY A 126 -2.54 -18.50 -22.12
C GLY A 126 -1.88 -18.82 -20.77
N THR A 127 -2.20 -18.07 -19.71
CA THR A 127 -1.75 -18.36 -18.34
C THR A 127 -2.89 -18.90 -17.48
N HIS A 128 -2.55 -19.48 -16.34
CA HIS A 128 -3.53 -19.98 -15.38
C HIS A 128 -4.53 -18.87 -14.98
N PRO A 129 -5.85 -19.14 -14.95
CA PRO A 129 -6.86 -18.11 -14.76
C PRO A 129 -6.77 -17.36 -13.42
N LEU A 130 -6.19 -18.00 -12.39
CA LEU A 130 -5.92 -17.40 -11.08
C LEU A 130 -4.43 -17.07 -10.82
N GLY A 131 -3.54 -17.23 -11.80
CA GLY A 131 -2.10 -16.97 -11.63
C GLY A 131 -1.31 -18.11 -10.98
N GLY A 132 -1.84 -19.33 -11.01
CA GLY A 132 -1.23 -20.55 -10.49
C GLY A 132 -1.53 -20.82 -9.02
N ILE A 133 -0.94 -21.89 -8.52
CA ILE A 133 -1.24 -22.43 -7.18
C ILE A 133 -0.96 -21.44 -6.04
N VAL A 134 0.02 -20.55 -6.20
CA VAL A 134 0.40 -19.58 -5.16
C VAL A 134 -0.76 -18.63 -4.87
N ASN A 135 -1.41 -18.10 -5.91
CA ASN A 135 -2.54 -17.19 -5.78
C ASN A 135 -3.82 -17.91 -5.32
N GLU A 136 -4.02 -19.15 -5.75
CA GLU A 136 -5.09 -19.99 -5.20
C GLU A 136 -4.94 -20.17 -3.69
N LEU A 137 -3.75 -20.53 -3.22
CA LEU A 137 -3.48 -20.71 -1.78
C LEU A 137 -3.64 -19.40 -1.01
N ARG A 138 -3.25 -18.25 -1.60
CA ARG A 138 -3.49 -16.92 -1.02
C ARG A 138 -4.98 -16.64 -0.85
N LEU A 139 -5.78 -16.85 -1.89
CA LEU A 139 -7.23 -16.66 -1.87
C LEU A 139 -7.93 -17.61 -0.88
N ILE A 140 -7.54 -18.88 -0.85
CA ILE A 140 -8.06 -19.87 0.11
C ILE A 140 -7.77 -19.44 1.55
N ARG A 141 -6.52 -19.04 1.82
CA ARG A 141 -6.11 -18.58 3.15
C ARG A 141 -6.88 -17.35 3.59
N GLN A 142 -6.98 -16.35 2.71
CA GLN A 142 -7.68 -15.10 3.00
C GLN A 142 -9.17 -15.34 3.20
N SER A 143 -9.84 -16.10 2.31
CA SER A 143 -11.26 -16.43 2.45
C SER A 143 -11.56 -17.08 3.79
N ARG A 144 -10.77 -18.10 4.18
CA ARG A 144 -10.94 -18.76 5.49
C ARG A 144 -10.73 -17.82 6.68
N LEU A 145 -9.81 -16.87 6.57
CA LEU A 145 -9.55 -15.90 7.64
C LEU A 145 -10.67 -14.86 7.73
N TYR A 146 -11.17 -14.37 6.60
CA TYR A 146 -12.18 -13.32 6.55
C TYR A 146 -13.56 -13.86 6.91
N LEU A 147 -13.89 -15.08 6.46
CA LEU A 147 -15.16 -15.73 6.79
C LEU A 147 -15.33 -15.97 8.30
N LYS A 148 -14.23 -16.21 9.04
CA LYS A 148 -14.28 -16.31 10.51
C LYS A 148 -14.74 -15.01 11.20
N ARG A 149 -14.69 -13.89 10.48
CA ARG A 149 -15.09 -12.55 10.91
C ARG A 149 -16.38 -12.11 10.23
N ASN A 150 -17.10 -13.06 9.62
CA ASN A 150 -18.28 -12.83 8.80
C ASN A 150 -18.04 -11.90 7.59
N GLU A 151 -16.79 -11.79 7.13
CA GLU A 151 -16.41 -10.98 5.97
C GLU A 151 -16.31 -11.83 4.70
N HIS A 152 -16.40 -11.17 3.54
CA HIS A 152 -16.39 -11.84 2.25
C HIS A 152 -15.27 -11.31 1.34
N ILE A 153 -14.87 -12.15 0.38
CA ILE A 153 -13.99 -11.74 -0.71
C ILE A 153 -14.83 -11.62 -1.97
N THR A 154 -14.64 -10.53 -2.69
CA THR A 154 -15.07 -10.35 -4.07
C THR A 154 -13.85 -10.32 -4.98
N LEU A 155 -13.79 -11.26 -5.94
CA LEU A 155 -12.76 -11.34 -6.95
C LEU A 155 -13.25 -10.73 -8.26
N LEU A 156 -12.68 -9.59 -8.66
CA LEU A 156 -12.86 -9.06 -10.01
C LEU A 156 -11.82 -9.70 -10.93
N THR A 157 -12.30 -10.43 -11.94
CA THR A 157 -11.44 -11.14 -12.89
C THR A 157 -12.05 -11.20 -14.28
N ASN A 158 -11.22 -11.51 -15.27
CA ASN A 158 -11.63 -11.68 -16.66
C ASN A 158 -11.19 -13.07 -17.15
N PHE A 159 -11.92 -13.62 -18.11
CA PHE A 159 -11.71 -14.98 -18.60
C PHE A 159 -11.18 -14.95 -20.04
N ASN A 160 -10.18 -15.78 -20.32
CA ASN A 160 -9.67 -15.94 -21.68
C ASN A 160 -10.48 -16.97 -22.47
N THR A 161 -11.07 -17.95 -21.78
CA THR A 161 -11.83 -19.06 -22.34
C THR A 161 -13.04 -19.41 -21.47
N LYS A 162 -13.97 -20.20 -22.02
CA LYS A 162 -15.10 -20.70 -21.23
C LYS A 162 -14.67 -21.70 -20.14
N ASP A 163 -13.60 -22.44 -20.40
CA ASP A 163 -13.04 -23.39 -19.43
C ASP A 163 -12.42 -22.65 -18.23
N ASP A 164 -11.74 -21.54 -18.47
CA ASP A 164 -11.24 -20.65 -17.42
C ASP A 164 -12.38 -20.13 -16.55
N GLU A 165 -13.47 -19.68 -17.17
CA GLU A 165 -14.67 -19.21 -16.46
C GLU A 165 -15.27 -20.33 -15.59
N ASN A 166 -15.45 -21.53 -16.15
CA ASN A 166 -15.99 -22.68 -15.41
C ASN A 166 -15.09 -23.08 -14.24
N TYR A 167 -13.77 -23.06 -14.44
CA TYR A 167 -12.79 -23.33 -13.40
C TYR A 167 -12.88 -22.30 -12.27
N VAL A 168 -12.83 -21.00 -12.59
CA VAL A 168 -12.88 -19.93 -11.59
C VAL A 168 -14.21 -19.93 -10.85
N HIS A 169 -15.33 -20.10 -11.55
CA HIS A 169 -16.64 -20.22 -10.91
C HIS A 169 -16.68 -21.38 -9.91
N SER A 170 -16.14 -22.54 -10.27
CA SER A 170 -16.05 -23.71 -9.39
C SER A 170 -15.15 -23.47 -8.18
N PHE A 171 -13.98 -22.84 -8.39
CA PHE A 171 -13.06 -22.45 -7.32
C PHE A 171 -13.69 -21.47 -6.34
N CYS A 172 -14.28 -20.39 -6.86
CA CYS A 172 -14.94 -19.35 -6.08
C CYS A 172 -16.09 -19.91 -5.24
N LYS A 173 -16.96 -20.74 -5.85
CA LYS A 173 -18.06 -21.43 -5.14
C LYS A 173 -17.55 -22.33 -4.01
N LYS A 174 -16.50 -23.12 -4.27
CA LYS A 174 -15.90 -24.03 -3.28
C LYS A 174 -15.34 -23.29 -2.06
N HIS A 175 -14.83 -22.07 -2.27
CA HIS A 175 -14.14 -21.30 -1.25
C HIS A 175 -14.93 -20.10 -0.73
N GLY A 176 -16.22 -19.98 -1.04
CA GLY A 176 -17.06 -18.88 -0.55
C GLY A 176 -16.58 -17.49 -1.01
N ILE A 177 -16.02 -17.41 -2.23
CA ILE A 177 -15.55 -16.17 -2.84
C ILE A 177 -16.60 -15.74 -3.86
N CYS A 178 -17.09 -14.51 -3.76
CA CYS A 178 -17.89 -13.90 -4.82
C CYS A 178 -16.97 -13.52 -5.97
N PHE A 179 -17.41 -13.60 -7.21
CA PHE A 179 -16.65 -13.06 -8.33
C PHE A 179 -17.50 -12.13 -9.18
N VAL A 180 -16.83 -11.17 -9.82
CA VAL A 180 -17.42 -10.14 -10.67
C VAL A 180 -16.57 -10.04 -11.93
N THR A 181 -17.19 -9.71 -13.05
CA THR A 181 -16.54 -9.57 -14.35
C THR A 181 -16.50 -8.10 -14.81
N PRO A 182 -15.61 -7.74 -15.76
CA PRO A 182 -15.68 -6.44 -16.42
C PRO A 182 -17.05 -6.09 -17.00
N SER A 183 -17.81 -7.08 -17.47
CA SER A 183 -19.16 -6.87 -18.00
C SER A 183 -20.12 -6.36 -16.92
N ASP A 184 -20.06 -6.92 -15.72
CA ASP A 184 -20.87 -6.46 -14.58
C ASP A 184 -20.54 -5.00 -14.22
N ILE A 185 -19.24 -4.67 -14.19
CA ILE A 185 -18.76 -3.30 -13.96
C ILE A 185 -19.26 -2.34 -15.04
N GLN A 186 -19.24 -2.76 -16.31
CA GLN A 186 -19.70 -1.93 -17.42
C GLN A 186 -21.21 -1.62 -17.31
N ILE A 187 -22.01 -2.61 -16.94
CA ILE A 187 -23.46 -2.45 -16.75
C ILE A 187 -23.72 -1.42 -15.64
N GLU A 188 -23.05 -1.56 -14.51
CA GLU A 188 -23.18 -0.65 -13.37
C GLU A 188 -22.70 0.78 -13.70
N LEU A 189 -21.59 0.92 -14.45
CA LEU A 189 -21.12 2.21 -14.97
C LEU A 189 -22.18 2.90 -15.85
N LYS A 190 -22.82 2.15 -16.74
CA LYS A 190 -23.81 2.68 -17.69
C LYS A 190 -25.14 3.04 -17.01
N ASN A 191 -25.55 2.32 -15.98
CA ASN A 191 -26.89 2.44 -15.40
C ASN A 191 -27.00 3.50 -14.29
N GLN A 192 -25.90 3.85 -13.62
CA GLN A 192 -25.91 4.83 -12.52
C GLN A 192 -25.42 6.23 -12.94
N GLY A 193 -25.72 7.23 -12.10
CA GLY A 193 -25.30 8.62 -12.27
C GLY A 193 -24.04 8.95 -11.45
N TRP A 194 -22.87 8.75 -12.05
CA TRP A 194 -21.56 9.05 -11.45
C TRP A 194 -21.09 10.46 -11.80
N GLU A 195 -20.33 11.12 -10.92
CA GLU A 195 -19.91 12.52 -11.09
C GLU A 195 -19.06 12.72 -12.35
N ASP A 196 -18.13 11.81 -12.61
CA ASP A 196 -17.25 11.81 -13.78
C ASP A 196 -17.51 10.61 -14.72
N LYS A 197 -18.77 10.20 -14.85
CA LYS A 197 -19.20 9.03 -15.65
C LYS A 197 -18.53 8.93 -17.03
N ALA A 198 -18.44 10.04 -17.78
CA ALA A 198 -17.83 10.04 -19.11
C ALA A 198 -16.34 9.64 -19.06
N VAL A 199 -15.61 10.12 -18.06
CA VAL A 199 -14.20 9.77 -17.84
C VAL A 199 -14.08 8.31 -17.40
N GLN A 200 -14.95 7.86 -16.49
CA GLN A 200 -14.94 6.46 -16.04
C GLN A 200 -15.23 5.48 -17.18
N LEU A 201 -16.15 5.81 -18.10
CA LEU A 201 -16.39 5.00 -19.30
C LEU A 201 -15.17 4.94 -20.22
N LYS A 202 -14.46 6.06 -20.41
CA LYS A 202 -13.20 6.08 -21.18
C LYS A 202 -12.08 5.30 -20.51
N LEU A 203 -11.96 5.41 -19.19
CA LEU A 203 -11.02 4.62 -18.42
C LEU A 203 -11.35 3.12 -18.50
N PHE A 204 -12.63 2.75 -18.45
CA PHE A 204 -13.07 1.38 -18.68
C PHE A 204 -12.64 0.88 -20.07
N ASP A 205 -12.86 1.67 -21.12
CA ASP A 205 -12.43 1.33 -22.49
C ASP A 205 -10.90 1.13 -22.56
N ILE A 206 -10.12 2.01 -21.91
CA ILE A 206 -8.67 1.90 -21.82
C ILE A 206 -8.27 0.61 -21.08
N ALA A 207 -8.88 0.32 -19.92
CA ALA A 207 -8.60 -0.89 -19.16
C ALA A 207 -8.92 -2.16 -19.96
N MET A 208 -10.02 -2.17 -20.71
CA MET A 208 -10.36 -3.28 -21.60
C MET A 208 -9.37 -3.42 -22.76
N ALA A 209 -8.88 -2.31 -23.32
CA ALA A 209 -7.84 -2.34 -24.34
C ALA A 209 -6.52 -2.90 -23.78
N GLU A 210 -6.16 -2.55 -22.55
CA GLU A 210 -4.99 -3.10 -21.84
C GLU A 210 -5.12 -4.61 -21.54
N LEU A 211 -6.35 -5.13 -21.41
CA LEU A 211 -6.59 -6.58 -21.25
C LEU A 211 -6.58 -7.35 -22.57
N THR A 212 -6.94 -6.71 -23.68
CA THR A 212 -7.22 -7.40 -24.96
C THR A 212 -6.12 -7.20 -26.01
N HIS A 213 -5.40 -6.09 -25.97
CA HIS A 213 -4.36 -5.78 -26.93
C HIS A 213 -3.04 -6.53 -26.62
N PRO A 214 -2.29 -7.02 -27.63
CA PRO A 214 -0.99 -7.69 -27.41
C PRO A 214 0.07 -6.81 -26.72
N ALA A 215 0.01 -5.51 -26.96
CA ALA A 215 0.84 -4.51 -26.28
C ALA A 215 0.24 -4.02 -24.94
N GLY A 216 -0.96 -4.46 -24.58
CA GLY A 216 -1.63 -4.14 -23.32
C GLY A 216 -1.02 -4.85 -22.12
N HIS A 217 -1.40 -4.41 -20.91
CA HIS A 217 -0.90 -4.96 -19.67
C HIS A 217 -1.96 -5.04 -18.55
N PRO A 218 -2.17 -6.22 -17.95
CA PRO A 218 -3.16 -6.44 -16.89
C PRO A 218 -3.05 -5.55 -15.66
N VAL A 219 -1.85 -5.11 -15.30
CA VAL A 219 -1.64 -4.22 -14.13
C VAL A 219 -2.24 -2.85 -14.33
N ILE A 220 -2.06 -2.27 -15.52
CA ILE A 220 -2.66 -0.98 -15.84
C ILE A 220 -4.18 -1.11 -15.76
N ALA A 221 -4.72 -2.19 -16.34
CA ALA A 221 -6.14 -2.48 -16.22
C ALA A 221 -6.56 -2.59 -14.74
N SER A 222 -5.82 -3.32 -13.90
CA SER A 222 -6.07 -3.42 -12.46
C SER A 222 -6.02 -2.07 -11.73
N ASP A 223 -5.02 -1.22 -12.03
CA ASP A 223 -4.90 0.14 -11.49
C ASP A 223 -6.08 1.03 -11.87
N ILE A 224 -6.57 0.90 -13.11
CA ILE A 224 -7.73 1.65 -13.56
C ILE A 224 -9.01 1.09 -12.91
N PHE A 225 -9.22 -0.23 -12.96
CA PHE A 225 -10.42 -0.87 -12.42
C PHE A 225 -10.60 -0.54 -10.95
N ARG A 226 -9.55 -0.60 -10.11
CA ARG A 226 -9.67 -0.30 -8.67
C ARG A 226 -10.14 1.13 -8.39
N LEU A 227 -10.02 2.06 -9.34
CA LEU A 227 -10.45 3.46 -9.21
C LEU A 227 -11.88 3.72 -9.72
N LEU A 228 -12.46 2.80 -10.49
CA LEU A 228 -13.83 2.94 -11.00
C LEU A 228 -14.82 2.86 -9.84
N SER A 229 -15.80 3.76 -9.82
CA SER A 229 -16.73 3.87 -8.70
C SER A 229 -17.55 2.60 -8.43
N PRO A 230 -18.05 1.88 -9.46
CA PRO A 230 -18.65 0.56 -9.28
C PRO A 230 -17.75 -0.46 -8.60
N VAL A 231 -16.45 -0.42 -8.88
CA VAL A 231 -15.47 -1.35 -8.33
C VAL A 231 -15.19 -1.00 -6.87
N LEU A 232 -15.03 0.28 -6.55
CA LEU A 232 -14.86 0.75 -5.16
C LEU A 232 -16.07 0.39 -4.28
N LYS A 233 -17.28 0.33 -4.84
CA LYS A 233 -18.48 -0.15 -4.12
C LYS A 233 -18.40 -1.63 -3.74
N LEU A 234 -17.57 -2.43 -4.41
CA LEU A 234 -17.42 -3.84 -4.09
C LEU A 234 -16.68 -4.05 -2.77
N GLY A 235 -15.92 -3.08 -2.25
CA GLY A 235 -15.28 -3.21 -0.93
C GLY A 235 -13.87 -2.62 -0.85
N ALA A 236 -13.14 -2.99 0.19
CA ALA A 236 -11.76 -2.58 0.38
C ALA A 236 -10.85 -3.35 -0.58
N TYR A 237 -10.28 -2.64 -1.55
CA TYR A 237 -9.28 -3.17 -2.45
C TYR A 237 -7.99 -3.51 -1.69
N SER A 238 -7.40 -4.67 -2.00
CA SER A 238 -6.00 -4.95 -1.70
C SER A 238 -5.40 -5.91 -2.71
N ASP A 239 -4.09 -5.80 -2.98
CA ASP A 239 -3.39 -6.74 -3.87
C ASP A 239 -3.57 -8.20 -3.38
N ILE A 240 -3.51 -9.18 -4.29
CA ILE A 240 -3.87 -10.57 -4.00
C ILE A 240 -2.94 -11.23 -2.96
N ASP A 241 -1.70 -10.79 -2.87
CA ASP A 241 -0.70 -11.23 -1.91
C ASP A 241 -0.84 -10.54 -0.53
N ARG A 242 -1.63 -9.47 -0.44
CA ARG A 242 -1.85 -8.71 0.79
C ARG A 242 -2.98 -9.32 1.62
N LEU A 243 -2.61 -9.70 2.84
CA LEU A 243 -3.55 -10.13 3.87
C LEU A 243 -3.93 -8.93 4.75
N VAL A 244 -5.21 -8.59 4.77
CA VAL A 244 -5.78 -7.54 5.63
C VAL A 244 -6.12 -8.15 6.99
N LYS A 245 -5.25 -7.93 7.97
CA LYS A 245 -5.47 -8.34 9.35
C LYS A 245 -6.23 -7.25 10.08
N HIS A 246 -7.25 -7.65 10.85
CA HIS A 246 -7.75 -6.84 11.94
C HIS A 246 -6.84 -7.11 13.12
N ILE A 247 -6.34 -6.05 13.74
CA ILE A 247 -5.85 -6.14 15.13
C ILE A 247 -7.02 -5.68 16.01
N ASP A 248 -6.92 -5.60 17.34
CA ASP A 248 -8.07 -5.49 18.25
C ASP A 248 -8.15 -4.12 18.99
N THR A 249 -9.16 -3.30 18.71
CA THR A 249 -9.36 -1.87 19.07
C THR A 249 -10.77 -1.43 18.62
N SER A 250 -11.18 -0.30 19.14
CA SER A 250 -12.55 0.15 19.31
C SER A 250 -13.13 0.98 18.16
N ILE A 251 -12.50 1.05 16.98
CA ILE A 251 -12.95 1.97 15.91
C ILE A 251 -14.00 1.29 15.04
N SER A 252 -15.19 1.89 14.95
CA SER A 252 -16.27 1.41 14.09
C SER A 252 -15.96 1.72 12.61
N PRO A 253 -16.34 0.88 11.63
CA PRO A 253 -16.24 1.22 10.20
C PRO A 253 -16.91 2.55 9.84
N ASN A 254 -17.90 2.98 10.62
CA ASN A 254 -18.59 4.25 10.43
C ASN A 254 -17.71 5.47 10.76
N GLU A 255 -16.67 5.29 11.57
CA GLU A 255 -15.71 6.31 12.02
C GLU A 255 -14.50 6.42 11.07
N LEU A 256 -14.38 5.52 10.09
CA LEU A 256 -13.36 5.62 9.06
C LEU A 256 -13.61 6.83 8.14
N PRO A 257 -12.55 7.48 7.63
CA PRO A 257 -12.66 8.65 6.75
C PRO A 257 -13.37 8.33 5.44
N ALA A 258 -13.71 9.35 4.63
CA ALA A 258 -14.38 9.09 3.36
C ALA A 258 -13.52 8.26 2.37
N LEU A 259 -12.19 8.29 2.54
CA LEU A 259 -11.20 7.60 1.73
C LEU A 259 -9.99 7.20 2.58
N VAL A 260 -9.54 5.94 2.42
CA VAL A 260 -8.32 5.40 3.00
C VAL A 260 -7.42 4.90 1.87
N LEU A 261 -6.16 5.32 1.88
CA LEU A 261 -5.10 4.91 0.95
C LEU A 261 -3.87 4.49 1.74
N ASN A 262 -2.97 3.72 1.12
CA ASN A 262 -1.70 3.34 1.73
C ASN A 262 -0.60 4.36 1.43
N PHE A 263 -0.28 5.23 2.39
CA PHE A 263 0.76 6.25 2.25
C PHE A 263 1.57 6.42 3.55
N GLN A 264 2.86 6.67 3.42
CA GLN A 264 3.76 7.03 4.50
C GLN A 264 4.33 8.42 4.25
N PHE A 265 4.18 9.30 5.25
CA PHE A 265 4.85 10.60 5.27
C PHE A 265 6.05 10.56 6.22
N GLU A 266 7.09 11.29 5.85
CA GLU A 266 8.20 11.67 6.69
C GLU A 266 8.11 13.16 7.00
N ILE A 267 8.48 13.56 8.22
CA ILE A 267 8.58 14.97 8.59
C ILE A 267 10.05 15.37 8.52
N THR A 268 10.42 16.01 7.42
CA THR A 268 11.77 16.54 7.22
C THR A 268 11.85 17.96 7.76
N GLY A 269 12.58 18.14 8.88
CA GLY A 269 12.89 19.45 9.45
C GLY A 269 11.72 20.17 10.14
N LEU A 270 11.65 21.49 9.94
CA LEU A 270 10.84 22.44 10.73
C LEU A 270 9.33 22.43 10.45
N SER A 271 8.81 21.72 9.45
CA SER A 271 7.34 21.55 9.20
C SER A 271 6.98 20.90 7.85
N MET A 272 7.93 20.58 6.97
CA MET A 272 7.57 19.95 5.69
C MET A 272 7.27 18.46 5.85
N LEU A 273 6.01 18.10 5.55
CA LEU A 273 5.62 16.73 5.26
C LEU A 273 6.15 16.34 3.89
N THR A 274 7.09 15.41 3.85
CA THR A 274 7.54 14.75 2.63
C THR A 274 6.86 13.38 2.55
N VAL A 275 6.45 12.95 1.36
CA VAL A 275 6.00 11.56 1.19
C VAL A 275 7.22 10.67 1.16
N LYS A 276 7.26 9.71 2.08
CA LYS A 276 8.28 8.67 2.13
C LYS A 276 7.93 7.51 1.19
N SER A 277 6.67 7.10 1.18
CA SER A 277 6.16 6.09 0.27
C SER A 277 4.67 6.30 0.00
N LEU A 278 4.24 5.89 -1.19
CA LEU A 278 2.85 5.94 -1.62
C LEU A 278 2.60 4.66 -2.40
N ASN A 279 1.62 3.88 -2.00
CA ASN A 279 1.31 2.60 -2.63
C ASN A 279 -0.19 2.54 -2.95
N THR A 280 -0.50 1.90 -4.08
CA THR A 280 -1.88 1.68 -4.54
C THR A 280 -2.36 0.25 -4.22
N ASP A 281 -1.62 -0.48 -3.39
CA ASP A 281 -1.85 -1.89 -3.03
C ASP A 281 -2.94 -2.09 -1.97
N PHE A 282 -3.48 -0.99 -1.42
CA PHE A 282 -4.70 -0.97 -0.60
C PHE A 282 -5.48 0.32 -0.85
N MET A 283 -6.80 0.21 -0.94
CA MET A 283 -7.70 1.36 -1.03
C MET A 283 -9.09 1.00 -0.51
N TRP A 284 -9.67 1.89 0.28
CA TRP A 284 -11.07 1.79 0.70
C TRP A 284 -11.73 3.16 0.61
N ALA A 285 -12.94 3.22 0.07
CA ALA A 285 -13.66 4.46 -0.11
C ALA A 285 -15.11 4.31 0.35
N LYS A 286 -15.49 5.04 1.41
CA LYS A 286 -16.90 5.21 1.80
C LYS A 286 -17.64 6.06 0.78
N ASN A 287 -16.95 7.08 0.24
CA ASN A 287 -17.42 7.88 -0.88
C ASN A 287 -16.60 7.55 -2.15
N THR A 288 -17.19 6.80 -3.08
CA THR A 288 -16.53 6.43 -4.34
C THR A 288 -16.33 7.61 -5.29
N GLU A 289 -17.06 8.70 -5.07
CA GLU A 289 -16.94 10.00 -5.75
C GLU A 289 -16.11 11.00 -4.92
N HIS A 290 -15.23 10.52 -4.04
CA HIS A 290 -14.35 11.42 -3.29
C HIS A 290 -13.58 12.35 -4.27
N PRO A 291 -13.47 13.67 -4.01
CA PRO A 291 -12.88 14.63 -4.96
C PRO A 291 -11.46 14.25 -5.43
N LEU A 292 -10.65 13.66 -4.54
CA LEU A 292 -9.33 13.12 -4.91
C LEU A 292 -9.43 12.02 -5.99
N LEU A 293 -10.38 11.09 -5.86
CA LEU A 293 -10.56 9.98 -6.80
C LEU A 293 -11.05 10.47 -8.16
N VAL A 294 -12.08 11.33 -8.18
CA VAL A 294 -12.61 11.96 -9.40
C VAL A 294 -11.49 12.65 -10.17
N LYS A 295 -10.65 13.40 -9.46
CA LYS A 295 -9.52 14.10 -10.04
C LYS A 295 -8.41 13.17 -10.49
N HIS A 296 -8.10 12.14 -9.71
CA HIS A 296 -7.08 11.15 -10.06
C HIS A 296 -7.47 10.41 -11.34
N ARG A 297 -8.73 10.00 -11.47
CA ARG A 297 -9.28 9.42 -12.71
C ARG A 297 -9.12 10.34 -13.91
N ARG A 298 -9.45 11.63 -13.77
CA ARG A 298 -9.23 12.64 -14.82
C ARG A 298 -7.75 12.77 -15.20
N ASN A 299 -6.85 12.76 -14.22
CA ASN A 299 -5.41 12.83 -14.47
C ASN A 299 -4.92 11.59 -15.22
N ILE A 300 -5.31 10.38 -14.81
CA ILE A 300 -4.97 9.14 -15.52
C ILE A 300 -5.46 9.23 -16.97
N TYR A 301 -6.73 9.57 -17.18
CA TYR A 301 -7.29 9.71 -18.52
C TYR A 301 -6.52 10.74 -19.36
N SER A 302 -6.24 11.92 -18.81
CA SER A 302 -5.46 12.96 -19.48
C SER A 302 -4.05 12.49 -19.84
N ASN A 303 -3.38 11.75 -18.96
CA ASN A 303 -2.04 11.23 -19.20
C ASN A 303 -2.03 10.16 -20.30
N TYR A 304 -3.05 9.29 -20.32
CA TYR A 304 -3.25 8.31 -21.41
C TYR A 304 -3.48 8.96 -22.77
N CYS A 305 -4.22 10.07 -22.80
CA CYS A 305 -4.52 10.80 -24.01
C CYS A 305 -3.43 11.81 -24.40
N SER A 306 -2.34 11.91 -23.64
CA SER A 306 -1.30 12.92 -23.84
C SER A 306 0.01 12.30 -24.32
N PRO A 307 0.33 12.40 -25.63
CA PRO A 307 1.62 11.96 -26.16
C PRO A 307 2.78 12.70 -25.51
N SER A 308 2.61 13.98 -25.20
CA SER A 308 3.64 14.77 -24.54
C SER A 308 3.91 14.25 -23.12
N PHE A 309 2.89 13.74 -22.41
CA PHE A 309 3.12 13.07 -21.13
C PHE A 309 3.99 11.82 -21.32
N ILE A 310 3.64 10.98 -22.29
CA ILE A 310 4.37 9.75 -22.63
C ILE A 310 5.84 10.08 -22.97
N TYR A 311 6.09 11.06 -23.83
CA TYR A 311 7.45 11.41 -24.25
C TYR A 311 8.32 12.00 -23.13
N ASN A 312 7.68 12.55 -22.09
CA ASN A 312 8.36 13.22 -20.98
C ASN A 312 8.29 12.43 -19.67
N ILE A 313 8.04 11.11 -19.72
CA ILE A 313 8.16 10.26 -18.54
C ILE A 313 9.58 10.41 -17.97
N ASN A 314 9.65 10.88 -16.73
CA ASN A 314 10.92 11.08 -16.06
C ASN A 314 11.48 9.73 -15.60
N MET A 315 12.54 9.29 -16.25
CA MET A 315 13.24 8.03 -15.94
C MET A 315 14.38 8.19 -14.94
N ASN A 316 14.56 9.38 -14.36
CA ASN A 316 15.61 9.63 -13.36
C ASN A 316 15.20 9.24 -11.95
N TYR A 317 13.96 8.78 -11.74
CA TYR A 317 13.53 8.31 -10.44
C TYR A 317 14.20 7.00 -10.08
N LYS A 318 14.69 6.90 -8.85
CA LYS A 318 15.10 5.63 -8.26
C LYS A 318 13.86 4.80 -8.00
N VAL A 319 13.64 3.81 -8.86
CA VAL A 319 12.61 2.80 -8.68
C VAL A 319 13.29 1.50 -8.27
N THR A 320 12.59 0.68 -7.49
CA THR A 320 13.07 -0.65 -7.10
C THR A 320 12.15 -1.72 -7.69
N GLN A 321 12.74 -2.79 -8.20
CA GLN A 321 12.07 -3.98 -8.69
C GLN A 321 12.53 -5.16 -7.82
N PHE A 322 11.63 -5.78 -7.06
CA PHE A 322 11.98 -6.82 -6.07
C PHE A 322 12.98 -6.39 -4.99
N GLY A 323 13.01 -5.09 -4.66
CA GLY A 323 13.99 -4.52 -3.71
C GLY A 323 15.34 -4.18 -4.33
N GLU A 324 15.58 -4.56 -5.59
CA GLU A 324 16.77 -4.17 -6.34
C GLU A 324 16.51 -2.83 -7.06
N PRO A 325 17.42 -1.85 -6.99
CA PRO A 325 17.32 -0.63 -7.79
C PRO A 325 17.24 -0.97 -9.28
N LEU A 326 16.22 -0.44 -9.94
CA LEU A 326 16.14 -0.43 -11.39
C LEU A 326 16.76 0.89 -11.87
N ASP A 327 18.05 0.83 -12.17
CA ASP A 327 18.80 1.98 -12.68
C ASP A 327 18.92 1.88 -14.20
N PHE A 328 18.42 2.90 -14.90
CA PHE A 328 18.78 3.09 -16.31
C PHE A 328 20.12 3.80 -16.40
N ASP A 329 21.01 3.27 -17.23
CA ASP A 329 22.14 4.07 -17.66
C ASP A 329 21.66 5.23 -18.56
N GLN A 330 22.50 6.26 -18.67
CA GLN A 330 22.17 7.43 -19.47
C GLN A 330 21.90 7.06 -20.94
N ALA A 331 22.56 6.02 -21.45
CA ALA A 331 22.40 5.55 -22.83
C ALA A 331 20.98 5.02 -23.09
N ALA A 332 20.40 4.24 -22.18
CA ALA A 332 19.03 3.74 -22.28
C ALA A 332 18.00 4.88 -22.17
N ILE A 333 18.25 5.88 -21.32
CA ILE A 333 17.40 7.08 -21.23
C ILE A 333 17.44 7.87 -22.56
N ASP A 334 18.63 8.04 -23.13
CA ASP A 334 18.82 8.77 -24.39
C ASP A 334 18.20 8.00 -25.57
N GLN A 335 18.31 6.67 -25.60
CA GLN A 335 17.64 5.81 -26.57
C GLN A 335 16.11 5.96 -26.51
N TYR A 336 15.53 5.95 -25.31
CA TYR A 336 14.11 6.16 -25.12
C TYR A 336 13.66 7.54 -25.61
N LYS A 337 14.38 8.60 -25.23
CA LYS A 337 14.08 9.98 -25.67
C LYS A 337 14.16 10.11 -27.19
N GLN A 338 15.21 9.55 -27.79
CA GLN A 338 15.40 9.55 -29.23
C GLN A 338 14.27 8.81 -29.94
N PHE A 339 13.85 7.65 -29.42
CA PHE A 339 12.68 6.95 -29.93
C PHE A 339 11.40 7.78 -29.83
N CYS A 340 11.15 8.44 -28.68
CA CYS A 340 9.98 9.30 -28.52
C CYS A 340 9.96 10.45 -29.54
N LEU A 341 11.11 11.08 -29.79
CA LEU A 341 11.26 12.12 -30.81
C LEU A 341 10.92 11.57 -32.20
N GLU A 342 11.53 10.46 -32.60
CA GLU A 342 11.28 9.82 -33.91
C GLU A 342 9.81 9.39 -34.08
N TYR A 343 9.22 8.78 -33.05
CA TYR A 343 7.82 8.37 -33.06
C TYR A 343 6.90 9.58 -33.22
N SER A 344 7.20 10.69 -32.55
CA SER A 344 6.40 11.92 -32.63
C SER A 344 6.39 12.57 -34.03
N PHE A 345 7.43 12.35 -34.84
CA PHE A 345 7.50 12.85 -36.21
C PHE A 345 6.82 11.94 -37.23
N THR A 346 6.78 10.63 -36.96
CA THR A 346 6.38 9.60 -37.93
C THR A 346 4.96 9.09 -37.72
N ASN A 347 4.45 9.17 -36.49
CA ASN A 347 3.15 8.64 -36.12
C ASN A 347 2.21 9.73 -35.61
N SER A 348 0.96 9.68 -36.08
CA SER A 348 -0.14 10.35 -35.39
C SER A 348 -0.30 9.70 -34.01
N PRO A 349 -0.55 10.49 -32.94
CA PRO A 349 -0.69 10.01 -31.57
C PRO A 349 -1.98 9.22 -31.32
N GLU A 350 -2.25 8.20 -32.14
CA GLU A 350 -3.57 7.55 -32.17
C GLU A 350 -3.78 6.57 -31.03
N SER A 351 -2.70 5.97 -30.48
CA SER A 351 -2.81 5.06 -29.33
C SER A 351 -1.49 4.83 -28.60
N ILE A 352 -1.52 4.88 -27.27
CA ILE A 352 -0.40 4.47 -26.40
C ILE A 352 -0.01 2.99 -26.61
N LEU A 353 -0.96 2.14 -26.99
CA LEU A 353 -0.71 0.72 -27.21
C LEU A 353 0.16 0.50 -28.45
N LYS A 354 -0.06 1.29 -29.51
CA LYS A 354 0.78 1.27 -30.71
C LYS A 354 2.19 1.76 -30.39
N PHE A 355 2.30 2.85 -29.64
CA PHE A 355 3.59 3.34 -29.15
C PHE A 355 4.35 2.24 -28.39
N ARG A 356 3.67 1.52 -27.50
CA ARG A 356 4.28 0.44 -26.70
C ARG A 356 4.68 -0.78 -27.54
N GLU A 357 3.94 -1.06 -28.61
CA GLU A 357 4.28 -2.12 -29.57
C GLU A 357 5.58 -1.79 -30.30
N GLU A 358 5.68 -0.59 -30.89
CA GLU A 358 6.89 -0.13 -31.58
C GLU A 358 8.09 -0.02 -30.61
N LEU A 359 7.87 0.43 -29.38
CA LEU A 359 8.91 0.46 -28.34
C LEU A 359 9.43 -0.94 -28.02
N ARG A 360 8.53 -1.93 -27.94
CA ARG A 360 8.88 -3.34 -27.65
C ARG A 360 9.69 -3.95 -28.79
N GLU A 361 9.32 -3.68 -30.04
CA GLU A 361 10.04 -4.17 -31.21
C GLU A 361 11.46 -3.59 -31.28
N ARG A 362 11.61 -2.30 -30.95
CA ARG A 362 12.91 -1.62 -31.00
C ARG A 362 13.83 -1.94 -29.83
N PHE A 363 13.29 -2.08 -28.62
CA PHE A 363 14.08 -2.29 -27.40
C PHE A 363 13.59 -3.50 -26.58
N PRO A 364 13.60 -4.72 -27.14
CA PRO A 364 13.05 -5.90 -26.48
C PRO A 364 13.74 -6.25 -25.16
N GLN A 365 15.00 -5.83 -24.96
CA GLN A 365 15.76 -6.08 -23.73
C GLN A 365 15.46 -5.08 -22.61
N GLN A 366 15.00 -3.88 -22.94
CA GLN A 366 14.74 -2.78 -21.99
C GLN A 366 13.24 -2.55 -21.76
N ILE A 367 12.38 -3.21 -22.54
CA ILE A 367 10.94 -2.96 -22.53
C ILE A 367 10.29 -3.15 -21.16
N GLU A 368 10.74 -4.12 -20.35
CA GLU A 368 10.19 -4.32 -19.00
C GLU A 368 10.48 -3.13 -18.10
N ALA A 369 11.71 -2.61 -18.16
CA ALA A 369 12.13 -1.47 -17.37
C ALA A 369 11.38 -0.21 -17.82
N TYR A 370 11.27 0.04 -19.13
CA TYR A 370 10.49 1.18 -19.64
C TYR A 370 9.03 1.07 -19.20
N PHE A 371 8.47 -0.14 -19.34
CA PHE A 371 7.10 -0.42 -18.94
C PHE A 371 6.86 -0.20 -17.45
N TYR A 372 7.82 -0.51 -16.58
CA TYR A 372 7.70 -0.21 -15.15
C TYR A 372 7.51 1.30 -14.91
N TYR A 373 8.33 2.15 -15.53
CA TYR A 373 8.16 3.61 -15.42
C TYR A 373 6.84 4.11 -16.02
N TYR A 374 6.34 3.47 -17.09
CA TYR A 374 5.01 3.73 -17.62
C TYR A 374 3.92 3.49 -16.58
N VAL A 375 3.89 2.31 -15.97
CA VAL A 375 2.90 1.97 -14.94
C VAL A 375 2.97 2.97 -13.80
N MET A 376 4.16 3.20 -13.25
CA MET A 376 4.37 4.10 -12.12
C MET A 376 3.88 5.52 -12.41
N SER A 377 4.13 6.02 -13.62
CA SER A 377 3.82 7.40 -14.04
C SER A 377 2.36 7.58 -14.47
N LEU A 378 1.76 6.58 -15.15
CA LEU A 378 0.41 6.69 -15.69
C LEU A 378 -0.66 6.39 -14.66
N THR A 379 -0.55 5.27 -13.95
CA THR A 379 -1.62 4.72 -13.10
C THR A 379 -1.18 4.38 -11.69
N GLY A 380 0.12 4.26 -11.46
CA GLY A 380 0.70 3.87 -10.18
C GLY A 380 0.95 5.05 -9.23
N PRO A 381 1.80 4.83 -8.21
CA PRO A 381 2.11 5.81 -7.18
C PRO A 381 2.50 7.20 -7.66
N MET A 382 3.25 7.32 -8.76
CA MET A 382 3.70 8.65 -9.21
C MET A 382 2.56 9.46 -9.81
N SER A 383 1.60 8.81 -10.47
CA SER A 383 0.36 9.44 -10.93
C SER A 383 -0.49 9.95 -9.76
N LEU A 384 -0.59 9.15 -8.70
CA LEU A 384 -1.32 9.52 -7.49
C LEU A 384 -0.62 10.66 -6.73
N ALA A 385 0.71 10.61 -6.60
CA ALA A 385 1.52 11.71 -6.06
C ALA A 385 1.36 12.99 -6.91
N GLY A 386 1.39 12.85 -8.23
CA GLY A 386 1.08 13.90 -9.20
C GLY A 386 -0.24 14.61 -8.88
N THR A 387 -1.27 13.80 -8.59
CA THR A 387 -2.60 14.28 -8.23
C THR A 387 -2.62 14.99 -6.88
N LEU A 388 -1.93 14.44 -5.87
CA LEU A 388 -1.87 14.97 -4.50
C LEU A 388 -1.10 16.29 -4.39
N PHE A 389 0.08 16.40 -5.01
CA PHE A 389 1.03 17.49 -4.73
C PHE A 389 1.04 18.61 -5.75
N TYR A 390 0.74 18.32 -7.01
CA TYR A 390 0.84 19.32 -8.08
C TYR A 390 -0.47 20.05 -8.35
N ASN A 391 -1.44 19.93 -7.44
CA ASN A 391 -2.73 20.55 -7.66
C ASN A 391 -3.19 21.44 -6.50
N PRO A 392 -3.12 22.78 -6.68
CA PRO A 392 -3.48 23.74 -5.64
C PRO A 392 -4.96 23.72 -5.25
N SER A 393 -5.82 23.03 -6.03
CA SER A 393 -7.25 22.86 -5.71
C SER A 393 -7.56 21.66 -4.82
N ILE A 394 -6.58 20.79 -4.51
CA ILE A 394 -6.74 19.90 -3.36
C ILE A 394 -6.54 20.78 -2.14
N SER A 395 -7.65 21.10 -1.47
CA SER A 395 -7.60 21.96 -0.30
C SER A 395 -6.69 21.34 0.75
N GLN A 396 -5.97 22.19 1.51
CA GLN A 396 -5.31 21.76 2.75
C GLN A 396 -6.28 20.95 3.62
N ALA A 397 -7.58 21.28 3.62
CA ALA A 397 -8.62 20.53 4.29
C ALA A 397 -8.78 19.07 3.82
N SER A 398 -8.57 18.76 2.53
CA SER A 398 -8.59 17.39 2.01
C SER A 398 -7.34 16.61 2.44
N LEU A 399 -6.18 17.26 2.43
CA LEU A 399 -4.94 16.68 2.97
C LEU A 399 -5.02 16.52 4.49
N ASP A 400 -5.69 17.44 5.19
CA ASP A 400 -5.96 17.39 6.61
C ASP A 400 -6.94 16.26 6.92
N GLU A 401 -7.99 16.04 6.13
CA GLU A 401 -8.92 14.91 6.29
C GLU A 401 -8.19 13.57 6.12
N ILE A 402 -7.38 13.46 5.06
CA ILE A 402 -6.58 12.26 4.77
C ILE A 402 -5.50 12.04 5.86
N SER A 403 -4.91 13.10 6.40
CA SER A 403 -3.87 13.01 7.42
C SER A 403 -4.38 12.89 8.86
N LYS A 404 -5.62 13.33 9.13
CA LYS A 404 -6.29 13.24 10.45
C LYS A 404 -6.59 11.81 10.85
N TYR A 405 -6.87 10.94 9.88
CA TYR A 405 -7.09 9.53 10.09
C TYR A 405 -5.93 8.77 9.49
N ARG A 406 -4.82 8.74 10.23
CA ARG A 406 -3.91 7.61 10.09
C ARG A 406 -4.72 6.39 10.46
N VAL A 407 -5.04 5.61 9.45
CA VAL A 407 -5.10 4.16 9.62
C VAL A 407 -3.72 3.79 10.14
N SER A 408 -3.61 3.76 11.47
CA SER A 408 -2.50 3.25 12.23
C SER A 408 -1.25 4.13 12.44
N GLU A 409 -0.77 4.20 13.69
CA GLU A 409 0.60 4.62 14.05
C GLU A 409 1.63 3.50 13.78
N ILE A 410 1.20 2.31 13.35
CA ILE A 410 2.01 1.45 12.47
C ILE A 410 1.80 2.05 11.07
N PRO A 411 2.79 2.17 10.18
CA PRO A 411 2.46 1.99 8.76
C PRO A 411 1.53 0.76 8.65
N ILE A 412 0.60 0.66 7.69
CA ILE A 412 0.14 -0.68 7.35
C ILE A 412 1.42 -1.44 6.97
N GLN A 413 2.02 -2.19 7.91
CA GLN A 413 3.07 -3.13 7.62
C GLN A 413 2.33 -4.25 6.93
N LEU A 414 2.17 -4.07 5.62
CA LEU A 414 1.85 -5.11 4.68
C LEU A 414 3.02 -6.10 4.67
N VAL A 415 3.22 -6.82 5.78
CA VAL A 415 4.31 -7.78 6.03
C VAL A 415 5.68 -7.23 5.62
N ASN A 416 6.51 -6.91 6.62
CA ASN A 416 7.94 -6.58 6.47
C ASN A 416 8.54 -7.09 5.13
N GLU A 417 8.82 -6.18 4.19
CA GLU A 417 9.38 -6.54 2.88
C GLU A 417 10.74 -7.22 3.03
N ASP A 418 11.44 -7.08 4.16
CA ASP A 418 12.63 -7.85 4.48
C ASP A 418 12.32 -9.31 4.82
N SER A 419 11.10 -9.60 5.29
CA SER A 419 10.60 -10.96 5.52
C SER A 419 9.92 -11.60 4.30
N ASN A 420 9.46 -10.78 3.33
CA ASN A 420 8.71 -11.25 2.17
C ASN A 420 9.23 -10.79 0.80
N LYS A 421 10.46 -10.23 0.74
CA LYS A 421 11.22 -9.83 -0.46
C LYS A 421 10.39 -9.75 -1.74
N SER A 422 9.53 -8.72 -1.89
CA SER A 422 8.96 -8.16 -3.13
C SER A 422 7.46 -7.87 -3.08
N SER A 423 7.06 -6.69 -3.60
CA SER A 423 5.71 -6.52 -4.15
C SER A 423 5.42 -7.63 -5.17
N ASP A 424 4.16 -8.02 -5.30
CA ASP A 424 3.73 -9.02 -6.28
C ASP A 424 3.84 -8.46 -7.70
N LEU A 425 5.07 -8.41 -8.21
CA LEU A 425 5.41 -8.09 -9.58
C LEU A 425 5.20 -9.30 -10.50
N SER A 426 4.30 -10.23 -10.15
CA SER A 426 3.92 -11.41 -10.95
C SER A 426 3.47 -11.10 -12.38
N TRP A 427 3.36 -9.83 -12.70
CA TRP A 427 3.06 -9.30 -14.01
C TRP A 427 4.29 -8.99 -14.88
N LEU A 428 5.47 -8.81 -14.28
CA LEU A 428 6.76 -8.80 -15.00
C LEU A 428 7.23 -10.24 -15.25
N ASN A 429 8.00 -10.51 -16.31
CA ASN A 429 8.49 -11.87 -16.55
C ASN A 429 9.34 -12.38 -15.38
N VAL A 430 10.07 -11.49 -14.71
CA VAL A 430 10.82 -11.81 -13.49
C VAL A 430 9.88 -12.30 -12.37
N GLY A 431 8.74 -11.66 -12.16
CA GLY A 431 7.78 -12.08 -11.14
C GLY A 431 7.03 -13.34 -11.51
N VAL A 432 6.63 -13.50 -12.77
CA VAL A 432 6.08 -14.76 -13.29
C VAL A 432 7.06 -15.91 -13.01
N THR A 433 8.34 -15.71 -13.34
CA THR A 433 9.39 -16.71 -13.12
C THR A 433 9.54 -17.06 -11.65
N LYS A 434 9.48 -16.04 -10.77
CA LYS A 434 9.53 -16.25 -9.32
C LYS A 434 8.32 -17.05 -8.82
N LEU A 435 7.11 -16.71 -9.24
CA LEU A 435 5.90 -17.48 -8.91
C LEU A 435 6.00 -18.93 -9.41
N MET A 436 6.45 -19.15 -10.65
CA MET A 436 6.64 -20.49 -11.20
C MET A 436 7.68 -21.30 -10.40
N ASN A 437 8.74 -20.65 -9.91
CA ASN A 437 9.73 -21.32 -9.07
C ASN A 437 9.16 -21.67 -7.69
N GLU A 438 8.35 -20.80 -7.09
CA GLU A 438 7.63 -21.11 -5.85
C GLU A 438 6.62 -22.25 -6.05
N GLU A 439 5.86 -22.23 -7.13
CA GLU A 439 4.95 -23.30 -7.53
C GLU A 439 5.67 -24.65 -7.67
N LYS A 440 6.81 -24.68 -8.38
CA LYS A 440 7.65 -25.88 -8.47
C LYS A 440 8.08 -26.40 -7.10
N ARG A 441 8.47 -25.51 -6.17
CA ARG A 441 8.87 -25.89 -4.80
C ARG A 441 7.70 -26.46 -4.00
N ILE A 442 6.51 -25.88 -4.15
CA ILE A 442 5.28 -26.37 -3.50
C ILE A 442 4.92 -27.75 -4.04
N ILE A 443 4.90 -27.94 -5.37
CA ILE A 443 4.62 -29.22 -6.01
C ILE A 443 5.61 -30.30 -5.56
N GLU A 444 6.90 -29.97 -5.51
CA GLU A 444 7.92 -30.92 -5.08
C GLU A 444 7.77 -31.30 -3.60
N SER A 445 7.47 -30.31 -2.75
CA SER A 445 7.20 -30.54 -1.33
C SER A 445 5.95 -31.41 -1.12
N ALA A 446 4.88 -31.17 -1.88
CA ALA A 446 3.68 -32.01 -1.87
C ALA A 446 3.99 -33.45 -2.30
N ARG A 447 4.79 -33.65 -3.35
CA ARG A 447 5.25 -34.99 -3.78
C ARG A 447 6.07 -35.69 -2.71
N ILE A 448 6.97 -35.00 -2.03
CA ILE A 448 7.77 -35.55 -0.94
C ILE A 448 6.86 -36.00 0.20
N ILE A 449 5.91 -35.16 0.61
CA ILE A 449 4.93 -35.48 1.65
C ILE A 449 4.09 -36.70 1.23
N GLN A 450 3.53 -36.71 0.02
CA GLN A 450 2.75 -37.85 -0.49
C GLN A 450 3.57 -39.15 -0.52
N ARG A 451 4.85 -39.10 -0.92
CA ARG A 451 5.75 -40.27 -0.88
C ARG A 451 6.02 -40.73 0.55
N PHE A 452 6.27 -39.81 1.47
CA PHE A 452 6.48 -40.11 2.88
C PHE A 452 5.27 -40.85 3.46
N TRP A 453 4.06 -40.35 3.21
CA TRP A 453 2.82 -40.95 3.71
C TRP A 453 2.51 -42.30 3.08
N ARG A 454 2.65 -42.46 1.76
CA ARG A 454 2.50 -43.77 1.09
C ARG A 454 3.48 -44.82 1.65
N ASN A 455 4.71 -44.40 1.97
CA ASN A 455 5.68 -45.29 2.57
C ASN A 455 5.39 -45.58 4.06
N ALA A 456 4.77 -44.64 4.78
CA ALA A 456 4.32 -44.87 6.16
C ALA A 456 3.18 -45.91 6.22
N GLU A 457 2.25 -45.89 5.26
CA GLU A 457 1.20 -46.91 5.12
C GLU A 457 1.78 -48.32 4.90
N THR A 458 2.87 -48.45 4.14
CA THR A 458 3.54 -49.75 3.94
C THR A 458 4.29 -50.25 5.17
N ARG A 459 4.50 -49.42 6.20
CA ARG A 459 5.31 -49.73 7.39
C ARG A 459 4.50 -49.88 8.67
N LEU A 460 3.25 -49.44 8.71
CA LEU A 460 2.38 -49.62 9.87
C LEU A 460 1.54 -50.91 9.71
N PRO A 461 1.56 -51.83 10.67
CA PRO A 461 0.63 -52.95 10.68
C PRO A 461 -0.80 -52.42 10.77
N ALA A 462 -1.74 -53.11 10.11
CA ALA A 462 -3.14 -52.74 9.90
C ALA A 462 -3.99 -52.64 11.18
N ALA A 463 -3.57 -51.83 12.16
CA ALA A 463 -4.33 -51.50 13.35
C ALA A 463 -4.85 -50.06 13.21
N GLU A 464 -6.16 -49.97 13.01
CA GLU A 464 -7.06 -48.83 13.28
C GLU A 464 -6.41 -47.45 13.22
N VAL A 465 -6.13 -46.97 12.00
CA VAL A 465 -5.89 -45.54 11.78
C VAL A 465 -7.24 -44.88 11.51
N ASP A 466 -7.65 -44.05 12.46
CA ASP A 466 -8.89 -43.30 12.45
C ASP A 466 -9.00 -42.39 11.21
N SER A 467 -10.11 -42.53 10.48
CA SER A 467 -10.29 -42.06 9.10
C SER A 467 -10.40 -40.54 8.95
N GLU A 468 -10.52 -39.78 10.04
CA GLU A 468 -10.67 -38.32 10.00
C GLU A 468 -9.34 -37.56 9.75
N GLN A 469 -8.19 -38.09 10.19
CA GLN A 469 -6.88 -37.45 9.90
C GLN A 469 -6.50 -37.54 8.41
N PHE A 470 -7.09 -38.48 7.67
CA PHE A 470 -6.78 -38.75 6.27
C PHE A 470 -7.35 -37.73 5.27
N ARG A 471 -8.36 -36.95 5.65
CA ARG A 471 -9.00 -35.98 4.72
C ARG A 471 -8.12 -34.77 4.39
N PHE A 472 -7.11 -34.45 5.20
CA PHE A 472 -6.25 -33.28 4.96
C PHE A 472 -5.24 -33.48 3.82
N CYS A 473 -4.83 -34.73 3.53
CA CYS A 473 -3.82 -35.01 2.51
C CYS A 473 -4.37 -35.12 1.07
N ASN A 474 -5.69 -35.30 0.90
CA ASN A 474 -6.32 -35.33 -0.43
C ASN A 474 -6.75 -33.94 -0.93
N ILE A 475 -6.42 -32.88 -0.19
CA ILE A 475 -6.78 -31.48 -0.51
C ILE A 475 -5.59 -30.71 -1.11
N ILE A 476 -4.37 -31.27 -1.07
CA ILE A 476 -3.15 -30.76 -1.70
C ILE A 476 -2.73 -31.74 -2.79
#